data_AF-A0A401MXW6-F1
#
_entry.id   AF-A0A401MXW6-F1
#
_cell.length_a   1.000
_cell.length_b   1.000
_cell.length_c   1.000
_cell.angle_alpha   90.00
_cell.angle_beta   90.00
_cell.angle_gamma   90.00
#
_symmetry.space_group_name_H-M   'P 1'
#
loop_
_entity.id
_entity.type
_entity.pdbx_description
1 polymer ?
#
loop_
_entity_poly.entity_id
_entity_poly.type
_entity_poly.pdbx_seq_one_letter_code
_entity_poly.pdbx_strand_id
1 'polypeptide(L)'
;MNPPAALLLTADRRRNTGESHQALCTLLPRPGRPLSIPAARHTEQARLEAAVLQRVCAMGGVSEHPLGIVRVRPQEDRLTLQLVDEPSVISHWIDFLYPKVSGDAGDDPRDRVAGVPGLRSAREAGGIRLYRPGMAAAIVLSGFNPRWWERIADRREEAYGPLLRQAHWTAAEQAAYDAHAACPRDPSALLSPLLRRIRVTAGPGPVNSTDTWTSGKGIRLETTDGPPCPDLIQLLTDGPCGLGWQVENKVCTCLCDHSHASVGCTIDFRDPATGRPVWYSNLKWGRTLDDRRLETVARLNSAALA
;
A
#
# COMPACT_ATOMS: atom_id res chain seq x y z
N MET A 1 -16.90 5.69 29.12
CA MET A 1 -16.33 6.82 28.35
C MET A 1 -17.48 7.53 27.65
N ASN A 2 -17.51 8.87 27.65
CA ASN A 2 -18.57 9.62 26.96
C ASN A 2 -18.45 9.38 25.42
N PRO A 3 -19.51 8.98 24.70
CA PRO A 3 -19.44 8.67 23.26
C PRO A 3 -18.78 9.74 22.37
N PRO A 4 -18.99 11.06 22.59
CA PRO A 4 -18.31 12.10 21.83
C PRO A 4 -16.78 12.11 22.03
N ALA A 5 -16.31 11.79 23.23
CA ALA A 5 -14.87 11.72 23.51
C ALA A 5 -14.22 10.53 22.79
N ALA A 6 -14.90 9.38 22.74
CA ALA A 6 -14.41 8.21 21.99
C ALA A 6 -14.30 8.48 20.48
N LEU A 7 -15.27 9.21 19.91
CA LEU A 7 -15.27 9.59 18.50
C LEU A 7 -14.05 10.45 18.13
N LEU A 8 -13.68 11.39 18.99
CA LEU A 8 -12.49 12.24 18.83
C LEU A 8 -11.20 11.42 18.96
N LEU A 9 -11.09 10.58 19.99
CA LEU A 9 -9.88 9.77 20.26
C LEU A 9 -9.57 8.74 19.16
N THR A 10 -10.57 8.38 18.35
CA THR A 10 -10.42 7.45 17.23
C THR A 10 -10.33 8.13 15.86
N ALA A 11 -10.67 9.42 15.76
CA ALA A 11 -10.83 10.11 14.47
C ALA A 11 -9.58 10.02 13.57
N ASP A 12 -8.41 10.27 14.15
CA ASP A 12 -7.16 10.32 13.41
C ASP A 12 -6.79 8.95 12.82
N ARG A 13 -6.89 7.89 13.64
CA ARG A 13 -6.67 6.52 13.19
C ARG A 13 -7.66 6.09 12.12
N ARG A 14 -8.94 6.48 12.21
CA ARG A 14 -9.94 6.20 11.17
C ARG A 14 -9.55 6.81 9.82
N ARG A 15 -9.09 8.06 9.81
CA ARG A 15 -8.66 8.74 8.56
C ARG A 15 -7.43 8.08 7.95
N ASN A 16 -6.47 7.66 8.79
CA ASN A 16 -5.24 7.00 8.35
C ASN A 16 -5.45 5.56 7.87
N THR A 17 -6.39 4.82 8.45
CA THR A 17 -6.48 3.36 8.27
C THR A 17 -7.79 2.88 7.66
N GLY A 18 -8.87 3.67 7.70
CA GLY A 18 -10.21 3.21 7.32
C GLY A 18 -10.85 2.27 8.34
N GLU A 19 -10.25 2.05 9.52
CA GLU A 19 -10.88 1.28 10.59
C GLU A 19 -12.20 1.92 11.04
N SER A 20 -13.19 1.10 11.43
CA SER A 20 -14.46 1.64 11.92
C SER A 20 -14.30 2.15 13.36
N HIS A 21 -15.11 3.13 13.74
CA HIS A 21 -15.14 3.64 15.11
C HIS A 21 -15.39 2.52 16.13
N GLN A 22 -16.34 1.63 15.83
CA GLN A 22 -16.67 0.49 16.69
C GLN A 22 -15.48 -0.45 16.89
N ALA A 23 -14.72 -0.77 15.84
CA ALA A 23 -13.53 -1.61 15.95
C ALA A 23 -12.46 -0.93 16.82
N LEU A 24 -12.22 0.37 16.62
CA LEU A 24 -11.23 1.13 17.37
C LEU A 24 -11.61 1.36 18.83
N CYS A 25 -12.91 1.45 19.15
CA CYS A 25 -13.37 1.58 20.53
C CYS A 25 -12.93 0.41 21.42
N THR A 26 -12.77 -0.79 20.85
CA THR A 26 -12.27 -1.96 21.58
C THR A 26 -10.78 -1.86 21.93
N LEU A 27 -10.05 -0.99 21.23
CA LEU A 27 -8.61 -0.78 21.40
C LEU A 27 -8.30 0.45 22.25
N LEU A 28 -9.31 1.27 22.60
CA LEU A 28 -9.08 2.51 23.32
C LEU A 28 -8.39 2.19 24.66
N PRO A 29 -7.18 2.75 24.89
CA PRO A 29 -6.53 2.62 26.18
C PRO A 29 -7.38 3.31 27.26
N ARG A 30 -6.93 3.24 28.52
CA ARG A 30 -7.48 4.01 29.65
C ARG A 30 -7.97 5.41 29.22
N PRO A 31 -9.05 5.92 29.82
CA PRO A 31 -9.74 7.11 29.32
C PRO A 31 -8.79 8.29 29.06
N GLY A 32 -8.83 8.82 27.83
CA GLY A 32 -8.17 10.08 27.45
C GLY A 32 -6.94 10.00 26.55
N ARG A 33 -6.40 8.81 26.24
CA ARG A 33 -5.26 8.70 25.31
C ARG A 33 -5.72 8.38 23.88
N PRO A 34 -5.30 9.18 22.87
CA PRO A 34 -5.58 8.86 21.47
C PRO A 34 -4.92 7.55 21.03
N LEU A 35 -5.49 6.90 20.02
CA LEU A 35 -4.89 5.72 19.42
C LEU A 35 -3.74 6.11 18.49
N SER A 36 -2.63 5.41 18.60
CA SER A 36 -1.54 5.44 17.62
C SER A 36 -1.67 4.28 16.63
N ILE A 37 -0.92 4.36 15.53
CA ILE A 37 -0.69 3.25 14.61
C ILE A 37 0.65 2.61 14.97
N PRO A 38 0.69 1.34 15.39
CA PRO A 38 1.93 0.69 15.75
C PRO A 38 2.87 0.59 14.53
N ALA A 39 4.17 0.71 14.77
CA ALA A 39 5.19 0.33 13.80
C ALA A 39 5.27 -1.20 13.70
N ALA A 40 5.90 -1.70 12.63
CA ALA A 40 6.25 -3.11 12.54
C ALA A 40 7.27 -3.46 13.63
N ARG A 41 7.03 -4.53 14.41
CA ARG A 41 7.94 -4.94 15.50
C ARG A 41 9.31 -5.35 14.97
N HIS A 42 9.32 -6.01 13.82
CA HIS A 42 10.51 -6.62 13.24
C HIS A 42 10.79 -6.07 11.85
N THR A 43 12.06 -5.93 11.51
CA THR A 43 12.54 -5.44 10.21
C THR A 43 11.95 -6.23 9.04
N GLU A 44 11.80 -7.55 9.19
CA GLU A 44 11.21 -8.39 8.14
C GLU A 44 9.74 -8.09 7.85
N GLN A 45 8.97 -7.71 8.88
CA GLN A 45 7.59 -7.28 8.67
C GLN A 45 7.57 -5.95 7.90
N ALA A 46 8.43 -4.99 8.25
CA ALA A 46 8.54 -3.73 7.51
C ALA A 46 8.99 -3.94 6.05
N ARG A 47 9.93 -4.86 5.81
CA ARG A 47 10.41 -5.21 4.46
C ARG A 47 9.34 -5.89 3.62
N LEU A 48 8.56 -6.79 4.21
CA LEU A 48 7.44 -7.42 3.51
C LEU A 48 6.37 -6.39 3.13
N GLU A 49 5.97 -5.53 4.07
CA GLU A 49 5.02 -4.43 3.83
C GLU A 49 5.49 -3.47 2.74
N ALA A 50 6.76 -3.04 2.81
CA ALA A 50 7.34 -2.17 1.82
C ALA A 50 7.41 -2.81 0.42
N ALA A 51 7.82 -4.08 0.34
CA ALA A 51 7.86 -4.81 -0.92
C ALA A 51 6.46 -4.98 -1.52
N VAL A 52 5.44 -5.29 -0.69
CA VAL A 52 4.05 -5.36 -1.16
C VAL A 52 3.60 -4.02 -1.70
N LEU A 53 3.73 -2.93 -0.93
CA LEU A 53 3.35 -1.59 -1.36
C LEU A 53 4.00 -1.25 -2.71
N GLN A 54 5.32 -1.35 -2.78
CA GLN A 54 6.09 -0.97 -3.97
C GLN A 54 5.73 -1.77 -5.23
N ARG A 55 5.25 -3.02 -5.07
CA ARG A 55 4.84 -3.85 -6.20
C ARG A 55 3.41 -3.62 -6.65
N VAL A 56 2.47 -3.38 -5.72
CA VAL A 56 1.07 -3.14 -6.09
C VAL A 56 0.78 -1.69 -6.48
N CYS A 57 1.74 -0.78 -6.31
CA CYS A 57 1.72 0.56 -6.89
C CYS A 57 1.44 0.50 -8.40
N ALA A 58 0.92 1.60 -8.95
CA ALA A 58 0.46 1.69 -10.33
C ALA A 58 -0.78 0.84 -10.69
N MET A 59 -1.62 0.47 -9.71
CA MET A 59 -2.96 -0.07 -9.94
C MET A 59 -3.82 0.81 -10.86
N GLY A 60 -3.48 2.10 -10.99
CA GLY A 60 -4.19 3.03 -11.86
C GLY A 60 -5.59 3.34 -11.32
N GLY A 61 -6.33 4.21 -12.00
CA GLY A 61 -7.64 4.70 -11.56
C GLY A 61 -8.79 3.68 -11.51
N VAL A 62 -8.49 2.39 -11.36
CA VAL A 62 -9.46 1.30 -11.39
C VAL A 62 -10.24 1.16 -10.08
N SER A 63 -9.76 1.73 -8.97
CA SER A 63 -10.44 1.66 -7.67
C SER A 63 -10.71 3.03 -7.07
N GLU A 64 -11.82 3.13 -6.33
CA GLU A 64 -12.13 4.29 -5.48
C GLU A 64 -11.26 4.34 -4.21
N HIS A 65 -10.49 3.28 -3.96
CA HIS A 65 -9.62 3.15 -2.81
C HIS A 65 -8.15 3.06 -3.25
N PRO A 66 -7.21 3.74 -2.57
CA PRO A 66 -5.77 3.57 -2.79
C PRO A 66 -5.39 2.10 -2.84
N LEU A 67 -4.87 1.65 -3.98
CA LEU A 67 -4.42 0.27 -4.22
C LEU A 67 -5.53 -0.79 -4.03
N GLY A 68 -6.80 -0.39 -4.11
CA GLY A 68 -7.95 -1.23 -3.80
C GLY A 68 -8.10 -1.54 -2.31
N ILE A 69 -7.43 -0.79 -1.42
CA ILE A 69 -7.45 -1.02 0.03
C ILE A 69 -8.55 -0.17 0.69
N VAL A 70 -9.62 -0.84 1.10
CA VAL A 70 -10.74 -0.24 1.85
C VAL A 70 -10.29 0.15 3.24
N ARG A 71 -9.57 -0.76 3.92
CA ARG A 71 -9.16 -0.61 5.31
C ARG A 71 -7.87 -1.35 5.59
N VAL A 72 -7.10 -0.81 6.52
CA VAL A 72 -5.88 -1.39 7.08
C VAL A 72 -6.09 -1.60 8.57
N ARG A 73 -5.72 -2.76 9.11
CA ARG A 73 -5.64 -3.00 10.56
C ARG A 73 -4.19 -3.28 10.91
N PRO A 74 -3.44 -2.27 11.37
CA PRO A 74 -2.04 -2.43 11.74
C PRO A 74 -1.91 -3.04 13.15
N GLN A 75 -1.08 -4.08 13.24
CA GLN A 75 -0.59 -4.66 14.48
C GLN A 75 0.94 -4.67 14.45
N GLU A 76 1.59 -4.86 15.59
CA GLU A 76 3.05 -4.87 15.65
C GLU A 76 3.65 -6.01 14.80
N ASP A 77 3.09 -7.22 14.91
CA ASP A 77 3.60 -8.43 14.27
C ASP A 77 2.90 -8.80 12.94
N ARG A 78 1.88 -8.03 12.54
CA ARG A 78 1.01 -8.37 11.41
C ARG A 78 0.34 -7.14 10.84
N LEU A 79 0.08 -7.16 9.53
CA LEU A 79 -0.79 -6.20 8.87
C LEU A 79 -1.98 -6.93 8.24
N THR A 80 -3.21 -6.48 8.52
CA THR A 80 -4.39 -6.98 7.80
C THR A 80 -4.89 -5.90 6.86
N LEU A 81 -5.08 -6.25 5.60
CA LEU A 81 -5.60 -5.40 4.55
C LEU A 81 -6.98 -5.92 4.14
N GLN A 82 -7.97 -5.05 4.14
CA GLN A 82 -9.25 -5.31 3.51
C GLN A 82 -9.25 -4.70 2.13
N LEU A 83 -9.31 -5.55 1.11
CA LEU A 83 -9.39 -5.14 -0.28
C LEU A 83 -10.86 -4.96 -0.70
N VAL A 84 -11.07 -4.24 -1.78
CA VAL A 84 -12.36 -4.19 -2.49
C VAL A 84 -12.68 -5.59 -3.04
N ASP A 85 -13.94 -5.99 -2.98
CA ASP A 85 -14.44 -7.27 -3.51
C ASP A 85 -14.56 -7.22 -5.06
N GLU A 86 -13.45 -6.94 -5.73
CA GLU A 86 -13.38 -6.81 -7.18
C GLU A 86 -12.32 -7.74 -7.78
N PRO A 87 -12.69 -8.65 -8.70
CA PRO A 87 -11.75 -9.59 -9.30
C PRO A 87 -10.55 -8.93 -9.99
N SER A 88 -10.73 -7.77 -10.61
CA SER A 88 -9.64 -7.03 -11.27
C SER A 88 -8.59 -6.54 -10.28
N VAL A 89 -9.01 -6.06 -9.10
CA VAL A 89 -8.12 -5.67 -7.99
C VAL A 89 -7.33 -6.89 -7.51
N ILE A 90 -7.99 -8.03 -7.33
CA ILE A 90 -7.34 -9.28 -6.90
C ILE A 90 -6.36 -9.79 -7.95
N SER A 91 -6.73 -9.73 -9.24
CA SER A 91 -5.84 -10.10 -10.34
C SER A 91 -4.60 -9.21 -10.38
N HIS A 92 -4.77 -7.89 -10.24
CA HIS A 92 -3.64 -6.96 -10.18
C HIS A 92 -2.69 -7.30 -9.03
N TRP A 93 -3.21 -7.53 -7.82
CA TRP A 93 -2.38 -7.93 -6.70
C TRP A 93 -1.57 -9.19 -6.98
N ILE A 94 -2.19 -10.24 -7.54
CA ILE A 94 -1.49 -11.48 -7.89
C ILE A 94 -0.44 -11.23 -8.98
N ASP A 95 -0.80 -10.50 -10.03
CA ASP A 95 0.05 -10.27 -11.19
C ASP A 95 1.35 -9.55 -10.84
N PHE A 96 1.31 -8.66 -9.85
CA PHE A 96 2.46 -7.86 -9.42
C PHE A 96 3.16 -8.38 -8.17
N LEU A 97 2.50 -9.15 -7.30
CA LEU A 97 3.13 -9.63 -6.07
C LEU A 97 3.90 -10.92 -6.25
N TYR A 98 3.39 -11.82 -7.09
CA TYR A 98 3.96 -13.15 -7.17
C TYR A 98 5.30 -13.20 -7.89
N PRO A 99 6.28 -13.95 -7.36
CA PRO A 99 7.63 -13.98 -7.91
C PRO A 99 7.63 -14.66 -9.28
N LYS A 100 8.29 -14.03 -10.25
CA LYS A 100 8.50 -14.55 -11.60
C LYS A 100 9.98 -14.38 -11.97
N VAL A 101 10.64 -15.45 -12.37
CA VAL A 101 12.03 -15.37 -12.84
C VAL A 101 12.02 -14.97 -14.31
N SER A 102 12.69 -13.86 -14.64
CA SER A 102 12.86 -13.43 -16.02
C SER A 102 14.12 -14.06 -16.61
N GLY A 103 13.99 -14.70 -17.77
CA GLY A 103 15.14 -15.25 -18.52
C GLY A 103 16.04 -14.18 -19.14
N ASP A 104 15.49 -12.99 -19.39
CA ASP A 104 16.17 -11.87 -20.06
C ASP A 104 16.68 -10.80 -19.07
N ALA A 105 16.72 -11.12 -17.77
CA ALA A 105 17.19 -10.18 -16.75
C ALA A 105 18.69 -9.94 -16.87
N GLY A 106 19.11 -8.70 -16.59
CA GLY A 106 20.52 -8.33 -16.53
C GLY A 106 21.29 -9.06 -15.42
N ASP A 107 22.58 -8.75 -15.30
CA ASP A 107 23.46 -9.41 -14.34
C ASP A 107 23.07 -9.17 -12.87
N ASP A 108 22.37 -8.07 -12.58
CA ASP A 108 21.92 -7.71 -11.24
C ASP A 108 20.88 -8.70 -10.69
N PRO A 109 21.14 -9.37 -9.54
CA PRO A 109 20.18 -10.28 -8.92
C PRO A 109 18.80 -9.67 -8.66
N ARG A 110 18.72 -8.35 -8.45
CA ARG A 110 17.47 -7.63 -8.19
C ARG A 110 16.52 -7.62 -9.38
N ASP A 111 17.05 -7.72 -10.59
CA ASP A 111 16.28 -7.68 -11.83
C ASP A 111 15.84 -9.07 -12.30
N ARG A 112 16.41 -10.14 -11.71
CA ARG A 112 16.13 -11.54 -12.08
C ARG A 112 14.77 -12.02 -11.61
N VAL A 113 14.21 -11.41 -10.57
CA VAL A 113 12.92 -11.79 -9.98
C VAL A 113 11.97 -10.59 -10.04
N ALA A 114 11.00 -10.65 -10.93
CA ALA A 114 9.84 -9.77 -10.88
C ALA A 114 8.94 -10.15 -9.71
N GLY A 115 8.15 -9.21 -9.20
CA GLY A 115 7.31 -9.39 -8.02
C GLY A 115 8.10 -9.38 -6.70
N VAL A 116 7.55 -10.00 -5.66
CA VAL A 116 8.17 -10.04 -4.32
C VAL A 116 8.92 -11.37 -4.16
N PRO A 117 10.27 -11.35 -4.05
CA PRO A 117 11.05 -12.58 -3.89
C PRO A 117 10.61 -13.39 -2.66
N GLY A 118 10.44 -14.70 -2.85
CA GLY A 118 10.08 -15.66 -1.81
C GLY A 118 8.64 -15.55 -1.32
N LEU A 119 7.81 -14.69 -1.93
CA LEU A 119 6.43 -14.51 -1.50
C LEU A 119 5.61 -15.76 -1.83
N ARG A 120 4.89 -16.23 -0.83
CA ARG A 120 3.88 -17.30 -0.93
C ARG A 120 2.57 -16.81 -0.37
N SER A 121 1.51 -17.50 -0.74
CA SER A 121 0.20 -17.29 -0.13
C SER A 121 -0.32 -18.60 0.47
N ALA A 122 -1.12 -18.49 1.52
CA ALA A 122 -1.86 -19.60 2.08
C ALA A 122 -3.21 -19.10 2.57
N ARG A 123 -4.22 -19.95 2.50
CA ARG A 123 -5.50 -19.65 3.13
C ARG A 123 -5.37 -19.71 4.64
N GLU A 124 -5.94 -18.73 5.33
CA GLU A 124 -6.06 -18.74 6.78
C GLU A 124 -7.43 -18.26 7.23
N ALA A 125 -7.70 -18.37 8.54
CA ALA A 125 -8.89 -17.78 9.13
C ALA A 125 -8.87 -16.25 8.91
N GLY A 126 -9.86 -15.74 8.18
CA GLY A 126 -9.97 -14.32 7.88
C GLY A 126 -9.49 -13.91 6.48
N GLY A 127 -8.89 -14.81 5.69
CA GLY A 127 -8.61 -14.55 4.28
C GLY A 127 -7.35 -15.25 3.74
N ILE A 128 -6.55 -14.51 2.97
CA ILE A 128 -5.31 -15.01 2.35
C ILE A 128 -4.11 -14.41 3.09
N ARG A 129 -3.28 -15.27 3.68
CA ARG A 129 -2.00 -14.89 4.27
C ARG A 129 -0.93 -14.83 3.20
N LEU A 130 -0.30 -13.68 3.03
CA LEU A 130 0.96 -13.50 2.32
C LEU A 130 2.12 -13.64 3.31
N TYR A 131 3.13 -14.41 2.96
CA TYR A 131 4.29 -14.67 3.81
C TYR A 131 5.52 -15.06 2.99
N ARG A 132 6.69 -15.09 3.66
CA ARG A 132 7.92 -15.69 3.12
C ARG A 132 8.28 -16.93 3.95
N PRO A 133 8.61 -18.08 3.34
CA PRO A 133 8.99 -19.27 4.08
C PRO A 133 10.15 -19.00 5.06
N GLY A 134 10.03 -19.51 6.29
CA GLY A 134 11.04 -19.33 7.34
C GLY A 134 11.05 -17.96 8.03
N MET A 135 10.18 -17.02 7.62
CA MET A 135 10.10 -15.68 8.21
C MET A 135 8.80 -15.49 8.99
N ALA A 136 8.86 -14.77 10.12
CA ALA A 136 7.69 -14.48 10.95
C ALA A 136 6.72 -13.49 10.30
N ALA A 137 7.19 -12.68 9.35
CA ALA A 137 6.43 -11.62 8.70
C ALA A 137 5.19 -12.16 7.96
N ALA A 138 4.06 -11.48 8.12
CA ALA A 138 2.81 -11.84 7.46
C ALA A 138 1.93 -10.61 7.17
N ILE A 139 1.26 -10.66 6.02
CA ILE A 139 0.18 -9.75 5.64
C ILE A 139 -1.06 -10.58 5.36
N VAL A 140 -2.21 -10.18 5.88
CA VAL A 140 -3.47 -10.90 5.68
C VAL A 140 -4.36 -10.07 4.77
N LEU A 141 -4.77 -10.62 3.63
CA LEU A 141 -5.71 -10.02 2.72
C LEU A 141 -7.11 -10.55 2.98
N SER A 142 -8.09 -9.66 3.04
CA SER A 142 -9.48 -9.96 3.39
C SER A 142 -10.43 -9.07 2.58
N GLY A 143 -11.75 -9.27 2.72
CA GLY A 143 -12.76 -8.42 2.09
C GLY A 143 -13.20 -8.86 0.69
N PHE A 144 -12.68 -9.97 0.19
CA PHE A 144 -13.05 -10.55 -1.10
C PHE A 144 -13.24 -12.07 -0.98
N ASN A 145 -13.83 -12.71 -1.99
CA ASN A 145 -13.95 -14.17 -2.05
C ASN A 145 -12.57 -14.86 -2.22
N PRO A 146 -12.06 -15.62 -1.23
CA PRO A 146 -10.73 -16.24 -1.31
C PRO A 146 -10.55 -17.19 -2.49
N ARG A 147 -11.64 -17.78 -3.01
CA ARG A 147 -11.59 -18.66 -4.19
C ARG A 147 -11.16 -17.92 -5.46
N TRP A 148 -11.37 -16.61 -5.54
CA TRP A 148 -10.85 -15.82 -6.66
C TRP A 148 -9.33 -15.75 -6.62
N TRP A 149 -8.74 -15.59 -5.44
CA TRP A 149 -7.30 -15.60 -5.30
C TRP A 149 -6.70 -16.94 -5.74
N GLU A 150 -7.25 -18.04 -5.22
CA GLU A 150 -6.85 -19.41 -5.57
C GLU A 150 -6.94 -19.63 -7.09
N ARG A 151 -8.10 -19.37 -7.71
CA ARG A 151 -8.30 -19.56 -9.15
C ARG A 151 -7.41 -18.69 -10.03
N ILE A 152 -7.20 -17.42 -9.67
CA ILE A 152 -6.34 -16.53 -10.45
C ILE A 152 -4.88 -16.94 -10.30
N ALA A 153 -4.44 -17.28 -9.07
CA ALA A 153 -3.11 -17.77 -8.79
C ALA A 153 -2.78 -19.04 -9.60
N ASP A 154 -3.68 -20.02 -9.62
CA ASP A 154 -3.50 -21.28 -10.35
C ASP A 154 -3.31 -21.03 -11.86
N ARG A 155 -4.12 -20.16 -12.47
CA ARG A 155 -3.98 -19.82 -13.90
C ARG A 155 -2.68 -19.07 -14.20
N ARG A 156 -2.22 -18.23 -13.27
CA ARG A 156 -0.92 -17.54 -13.41
C ARG A 156 0.25 -18.49 -13.24
N GLU A 157 0.08 -19.56 -12.47
CA GLU A 157 1.07 -20.62 -12.38
C GLU A 157 1.25 -21.33 -13.72
N GLU A 158 0.15 -21.65 -14.41
CA GLU A 158 0.20 -22.25 -15.75
C GLU A 158 0.96 -21.37 -16.75
N ALA A 159 0.85 -20.04 -16.61
CA ALA A 159 1.50 -19.08 -17.50
C ALA A 159 2.95 -18.72 -17.12
N TYR A 160 3.28 -18.68 -15.83
CA TYR A 160 4.57 -18.17 -15.32
C TYR A 160 5.47 -19.24 -14.71
N GLY A 161 4.98 -20.48 -14.60
CA GLY A 161 5.72 -21.62 -14.10
C GLY A 161 5.58 -21.88 -12.59
N PRO A 162 6.26 -22.94 -12.10
CA PRO A 162 5.97 -23.58 -10.81
C PRO A 162 6.44 -22.81 -9.57
N LEU A 163 7.00 -21.60 -9.71
CA LEU A 163 7.55 -20.81 -8.59
C LEU A 163 6.51 -20.57 -7.49
N LEU A 164 5.23 -20.51 -7.85
CA LEU A 164 4.13 -20.29 -6.90
C LEU A 164 3.90 -21.47 -5.96
N ARG A 165 4.23 -22.70 -6.37
CA ARG A 165 4.07 -23.93 -5.57
C ARG A 165 5.33 -24.34 -4.82
N GLN A 166 6.47 -23.71 -5.06
CA GLN A 166 7.68 -24.07 -4.34
C GLN A 166 7.54 -23.73 -2.86
N ALA A 167 7.57 -24.72 -1.97
CA ALA A 167 7.42 -24.50 -0.54
C ALA A 167 8.57 -23.66 0.07
N HIS A 168 9.72 -23.63 -0.61
CA HIS A 168 10.94 -22.97 -0.18
C HIS A 168 11.37 -21.90 -1.18
N TRP A 169 12.38 -21.14 -0.79
CA TRP A 169 13.05 -20.17 -1.63
C TRP A 169 13.83 -20.86 -2.75
N THR A 170 13.74 -20.33 -3.97
CA THR A 170 14.75 -20.61 -5.01
C THR A 170 16.04 -19.86 -4.74
N ALA A 171 17.14 -20.32 -5.36
CA ALA A 171 18.41 -19.60 -5.33
C ALA A 171 18.29 -18.18 -5.92
N ALA A 172 17.49 -18.00 -6.99
CA ALA A 172 17.25 -16.69 -7.59
C ALA A 172 16.48 -15.75 -6.67
N GLU A 173 15.42 -16.24 -6.00
CA GLU A 173 14.68 -15.45 -5.02
C GLU A 173 15.54 -15.07 -3.82
N GLN A 174 16.36 -16.00 -3.31
CA GLN A 174 17.26 -15.74 -2.20
C GLN A 174 18.29 -14.66 -2.57
N ALA A 175 18.94 -14.79 -3.72
CA ALA A 175 19.92 -13.81 -4.20
C ALA A 175 19.29 -12.42 -4.41
N ALA A 176 18.09 -12.35 -4.99
CA ALA A 176 17.37 -11.09 -5.17
C ALA A 176 17.01 -10.45 -3.82
N TYR A 177 16.51 -11.24 -2.87
CA TYR A 177 16.19 -10.77 -1.53
C TYR A 177 17.43 -10.27 -0.78
N ASP A 178 18.53 -11.02 -0.79
CA ASP A 178 19.77 -10.64 -0.12
C ASP A 178 20.34 -9.35 -0.70
N ALA A 179 20.30 -9.19 -2.03
CA ALA A 179 20.71 -7.96 -2.71
C ALA A 179 19.83 -6.75 -2.32
N HIS A 180 18.52 -6.94 -2.16
CA HIS A 180 17.62 -5.90 -1.65
C HIS A 180 17.87 -5.59 -0.18
N ALA A 181 18.04 -6.60 0.67
CA ALA A 181 18.28 -6.46 2.10
C ALA A 181 19.62 -5.79 2.42
N ALA A 182 20.63 -5.99 1.57
CA ALA A 182 21.94 -5.34 1.67
C ALA A 182 21.93 -3.89 1.15
N CYS A 183 20.84 -3.40 0.56
CA CYS A 183 20.77 -2.05 0.03
C CYS A 183 20.89 -1.00 1.16
N PRO A 184 21.91 -0.11 1.13
CA PRO A 184 22.09 0.91 2.17
C PRO A 184 20.93 1.90 2.29
N ARG A 185 20.05 1.95 1.29
CA ARG A 185 18.88 2.83 1.23
C ARG A 185 17.57 2.05 1.22
N ASP A 186 17.50 0.95 1.98
CA ASP A 186 16.28 0.16 2.20
C ASP A 186 15.08 1.08 2.46
N PRO A 187 14.07 1.14 1.57
CA PRO A 187 12.93 2.04 1.71
C PRO A 187 11.94 1.57 2.77
N SER A 188 12.16 0.43 3.43
CA SER A 188 11.23 -0.16 4.39
C SER A 188 10.82 0.78 5.52
N ALA A 189 11.75 1.59 6.03
CA ALA A 189 11.49 2.59 7.06
C ALA A 189 10.50 3.70 6.65
N LEU A 190 10.34 3.96 5.34
CA LEU A 190 9.39 4.94 4.82
C LEU A 190 8.10 4.28 4.29
N LEU A 191 8.24 3.16 3.58
CA LEU A 191 7.12 2.52 2.87
C LEU A 191 6.22 1.70 3.78
N SER A 192 6.76 0.99 4.78
CA SER A 192 5.92 0.25 5.73
C SER A 192 5.01 1.17 6.55
N PRO A 193 5.51 2.26 7.17
CA PRO A 193 4.65 3.20 7.87
C PRO A 193 3.60 3.87 6.98
N LEU A 194 3.92 4.12 5.70
CA LEU A 194 2.99 4.63 4.70
C LEU A 194 1.89 3.61 4.35
N LEU A 195 2.23 2.34 4.12
CA LEU A 195 1.23 1.29 3.85
C LEU A 195 0.26 1.13 5.02
N ARG A 196 0.76 1.20 6.26
CA ARG A 196 -0.06 1.16 7.49
C ARG A 196 -1.03 2.34 7.60
N ARG A 197 -0.84 3.37 6.79
CA ARG A 197 -1.60 4.62 6.72
C ARG A 197 -2.16 4.89 5.33
N ILE A 198 -2.25 3.90 4.45
CA ILE A 198 -2.52 4.16 3.03
C ILE A 198 -3.80 4.96 2.75
N ARG A 199 -4.76 5.01 3.70
CA ARG A 199 -5.95 5.85 3.55
C ARG A 199 -5.67 7.36 3.61
N VAL A 200 -4.51 7.78 4.11
CA VAL A 200 -4.07 9.19 4.02
C VAL A 200 -3.90 9.67 2.59
N THR A 201 -3.79 8.77 1.61
CA THR A 201 -3.68 9.14 0.19
C THR A 201 -5.03 9.14 -0.54
N ALA A 202 -6.12 8.82 0.16
CA ALA A 202 -7.47 8.91 -0.39
C ALA A 202 -8.00 10.34 -0.27
N GLY A 203 -8.48 10.90 -1.37
CA GLY A 203 -9.26 12.12 -1.39
C GLY A 203 -10.74 11.90 -1.69
N PRO A 204 -11.48 12.99 -1.93
CA PRO A 204 -12.94 12.95 -2.11
C PRO A 204 -13.38 12.46 -3.49
N GLY A 205 -12.44 12.33 -4.44
CA GLY A 205 -12.75 11.86 -5.78
C GLY A 205 -13.08 10.36 -5.79
N PRO A 206 -13.77 9.90 -6.84
CA PRO A 206 -14.13 8.50 -7.00
C PRO A 206 -12.98 7.66 -7.55
N VAL A 207 -11.82 8.26 -7.85
CA VAL A 207 -10.63 7.57 -8.36
C VAL A 207 -9.44 7.88 -7.46
N ASN A 208 -9.10 6.95 -6.56
CA ASN A 208 -7.98 7.15 -5.64
C ASN A 208 -6.81 6.24 -6.01
N SER A 209 -6.07 6.60 -7.04
CA SER A 209 -4.81 5.92 -7.34
C SER A 209 -3.72 6.41 -6.40
N THR A 210 -2.81 5.51 -6.02
CA THR A 210 -1.59 5.85 -5.30
C THR A 210 -0.43 5.13 -5.96
N ASP A 211 0.59 5.90 -6.31
CA ASP A 211 1.82 5.40 -6.90
C ASP A 211 2.98 5.77 -5.98
N THR A 212 3.95 4.88 -5.85
CA THR A 212 5.11 5.11 -4.99
C THR A 212 6.32 4.39 -5.56
N TRP A 213 7.42 5.12 -5.72
CA TRP A 213 8.67 4.55 -6.18
C TRP A 213 9.88 5.21 -5.53
N THR A 214 10.98 4.48 -5.48
CA THR A 214 12.24 4.99 -4.95
C THR A 214 12.97 5.79 -6.02
N SER A 215 13.32 7.04 -5.74
CA SER A 215 14.20 7.83 -6.60
C SER A 215 15.50 8.05 -5.87
N GLY A 216 16.45 7.10 -5.94
CA GLY A 216 17.84 7.16 -5.46
C GLY A 216 18.11 7.72 -4.07
N LYS A 217 17.78 9.00 -3.85
CA LYS A 217 17.86 9.79 -2.62
C LYS A 217 16.66 9.64 -1.68
N GLY A 218 15.48 9.23 -2.15
CA GLY A 218 14.25 9.19 -1.35
C GLY A 218 13.11 8.41 -2.00
N ILE A 219 11.87 8.70 -1.61
CA ILE A 219 10.67 8.12 -2.24
C ILE A 219 9.82 9.22 -2.90
N ARG A 220 9.22 8.90 -4.04
CA ARG A 220 8.19 9.69 -4.70
C ARG A 220 6.85 9.07 -4.34
N LEU A 221 5.92 9.89 -3.86
CA LEU A 221 4.54 9.51 -3.56
C LEU A 221 3.63 10.32 -4.48
N GLU A 222 2.74 9.65 -5.21
CA GLU A 222 1.83 10.32 -6.09
C GLU A 222 0.41 9.82 -5.97
N THR A 223 -0.54 10.73 -6.16
CA THR A 223 -1.97 10.41 -6.06
C THR A 223 -2.77 10.93 -7.24
N THR A 224 -3.86 10.22 -7.54
CA THR A 224 -4.97 10.71 -8.35
C THR A 224 -6.13 11.00 -7.41
N ASP A 225 -6.76 12.17 -7.57
CA ASP A 225 -7.81 12.68 -6.67
C ASP A 225 -7.50 12.51 -5.17
N GLY A 226 -6.22 12.64 -4.81
CA GLY A 226 -5.75 12.55 -3.43
C GLY A 226 -6.36 13.63 -2.52
N PRO A 227 -6.11 13.55 -1.21
CA PRO A 227 -6.70 14.47 -0.25
C PRO A 227 -6.28 15.93 -0.50
N PRO A 228 -7.05 16.90 0.03
CA PRO A 228 -6.58 18.26 0.15
C PRO A 228 -5.22 18.32 0.85
N CYS A 229 -4.31 19.17 0.36
CA CYS A 229 -2.97 19.29 0.92
C CYS A 229 -2.91 19.55 2.44
N PRO A 230 -3.79 20.39 3.04
CA PRO A 230 -3.80 20.57 4.49
C PRO A 230 -4.09 19.27 5.26
N ASP A 231 -5.02 18.46 4.77
CA ASP A 231 -5.38 17.18 5.38
C ASP A 231 -4.22 16.18 5.27
N LEU A 232 -3.59 16.10 4.09
CA LEU A 232 -2.43 15.23 3.88
C LEU A 232 -1.28 15.59 4.83
N ILE A 233 -0.96 16.89 4.93
CA ILE A 233 0.08 17.39 5.81
C ILE A 233 -0.28 16.99 7.24
N GLN A 234 -1.47 17.36 7.73
CA GLN A 234 -1.91 17.04 9.09
C GLN A 234 -1.77 15.55 9.41
N LEU A 235 -2.20 14.67 8.50
CA LEU A 235 -2.19 13.22 8.73
C LEU A 235 -0.79 12.59 8.67
N LEU A 236 0.17 13.21 7.98
CA LEU A 236 1.54 12.70 7.84
C LEU A 236 2.53 13.37 8.82
N THR A 237 2.28 14.60 9.25
CA THR A 237 3.19 15.35 10.12
C THR A 237 2.79 15.20 11.57
N ASP A 238 1.57 15.62 11.91
CA ASP A 238 1.14 15.86 13.28
C ASP A 238 0.24 14.74 13.82
N GLY A 239 -0.03 14.79 15.12
CA GLY A 239 -1.02 13.94 15.76
C GLY A 239 -0.54 12.54 16.14
N PRO A 240 -1.39 11.78 16.84
CA PRO A 240 -1.05 10.47 17.40
C PRO A 240 -0.84 9.39 16.32
N CYS A 241 -1.39 9.60 15.12
CA CYS A 241 -1.19 8.71 13.99
C CYS A 241 -0.23 9.26 12.94
N GLY A 242 0.35 10.47 13.09
CA GLY A 242 1.31 11.03 12.14
C GLY A 242 2.57 10.16 11.95
N LEU A 243 3.34 10.49 10.92
CA LEU A 243 4.70 9.97 10.71
C LEU A 243 5.79 10.90 11.26
N GLY A 244 5.42 12.10 11.73
CA GLY A 244 6.38 13.09 12.20
C GLY A 244 7.21 13.71 11.08
N TRP A 245 6.80 13.51 9.82
CA TRP A 245 7.51 14.08 8.67
C TRP A 245 7.48 15.62 8.72
N GLN A 246 8.56 16.24 8.30
CA GLN A 246 8.70 17.70 8.29
C GLN A 246 8.45 18.23 6.89
N VAL A 247 7.60 19.24 6.74
CA VAL A 247 7.40 19.91 5.45
C VAL A 247 8.58 20.85 5.20
N GLU A 248 9.32 20.61 4.12
CA GLU A 248 10.43 21.47 3.68
C GLU A 248 9.96 22.51 2.66
N ASN A 249 9.18 22.06 1.66
CA ASN A 249 8.62 22.91 0.62
C ASN A 249 7.18 22.51 0.32
N LYS A 250 6.38 23.47 -0.16
CA LYS A 250 5.00 23.24 -0.58
C LYS A 250 4.61 24.18 -1.71
N VAL A 251 4.08 23.62 -2.79
CA VAL A 251 3.32 24.33 -3.82
C VAL A 251 1.92 23.75 -3.82
N CYS A 252 0.92 24.57 -3.53
CA CYS A 252 -0.44 24.08 -3.33
C CYS A 252 -1.46 24.92 -4.11
N THR A 253 -2.25 24.24 -4.91
CA THR A 253 -3.37 24.78 -5.68
C THR A 253 -4.74 24.32 -5.15
N CYS A 254 -4.80 23.45 -4.13
CA CYS A 254 -6.06 22.93 -3.56
C CYS A 254 -7.01 24.00 -2.98
N LEU A 255 -6.50 25.17 -2.61
CA LEU A 255 -7.28 26.27 -2.03
C LEU A 255 -7.42 27.46 -2.98
N CYS A 256 -7.04 27.29 -4.25
CA CYS A 256 -7.15 28.33 -5.26
C CYS A 256 -8.50 28.22 -5.98
N ASP A 257 -9.21 29.34 -6.11
CA ASP A 257 -10.54 29.40 -6.74
C ASP A 257 -10.52 29.33 -8.28
N HIS A 258 -9.33 29.22 -8.89
CA HIS A 258 -9.15 29.14 -10.34
C HIS A 258 -8.59 27.79 -10.78
N SER A 259 -9.12 27.29 -11.90
CA SER A 259 -8.75 25.98 -12.46
C SER A 259 -7.28 25.94 -12.89
N HIS A 260 -6.46 25.20 -12.14
CA HIS A 260 -5.08 24.88 -12.52
C HIS A 260 -5.06 23.60 -13.34
N ALA A 261 -5.46 23.68 -14.61
CA ALA A 261 -5.47 22.51 -15.51
C ALA A 261 -4.07 21.90 -15.75
N SER A 262 -2.99 22.61 -15.41
CA SER A 262 -1.60 22.22 -15.66
C SER A 262 -0.67 22.27 -14.43
N VAL A 263 -1.16 22.70 -13.25
CA VAL A 263 -0.34 22.87 -12.03
C VAL A 263 -1.05 22.25 -10.83
N GLY A 264 -0.72 21.00 -10.52
CA GLY A 264 -1.15 20.34 -9.30
C GLY A 264 -0.27 20.72 -8.12
N CYS A 265 -0.56 20.11 -6.98
CA CYS A 265 0.15 20.35 -5.74
C CYS A 265 1.39 19.47 -5.63
N THR A 266 2.45 20.03 -5.07
CA THR A 266 3.65 19.31 -4.66
C THR A 266 4.01 19.65 -3.23
N ILE A 267 4.45 18.65 -2.47
CA ILE A 267 4.92 18.84 -1.09
C ILE A 267 6.20 18.03 -0.92
N ASP A 268 7.25 18.67 -0.43
CA ASP A 268 8.49 18.02 -0.08
C ASP A 268 8.50 17.79 1.42
N PHE A 269 8.53 16.53 1.82
CA PHE A 269 8.67 16.13 3.21
C PHE A 269 10.09 15.61 3.48
N ARG A 270 10.52 15.70 4.73
CA ARG A 270 11.71 15.01 5.26
C ARG A 270 11.30 14.12 6.43
N ASP A 271 11.71 12.87 6.38
CA ASP A 271 11.62 11.99 7.55
C ASP A 271 12.72 12.37 8.56
N PRO A 272 12.38 12.78 9.79
CA PRO A 272 13.37 13.15 10.79
C PRO A 272 14.22 11.97 11.26
N ALA A 273 13.72 10.73 11.17
CA ALA A 273 14.44 9.56 11.67
C ALA A 273 15.57 9.15 10.73
N THR A 274 15.33 9.18 9.41
CA THR A 274 16.31 8.77 8.41
C THR A 274 16.97 9.95 7.68
N GLY A 275 16.44 11.17 7.83
CA GLY A 275 16.84 12.34 7.07
C GLY A 275 16.47 12.27 5.58
N ARG A 276 15.70 11.26 5.16
CA ARG A 276 15.40 11.00 3.75
C ARG A 276 14.25 11.87 3.27
N PRO A 277 14.32 12.40 2.04
CA PRO A 277 13.23 13.13 1.42
C PRO A 277 12.11 12.20 0.94
N VAL A 278 10.88 12.71 1.04
CA VAL A 278 9.66 12.16 0.44
C VAL A 278 9.01 13.26 -0.38
N TRP A 279 8.95 13.11 -1.70
CA TRP A 279 8.30 14.10 -2.55
C TRP A 279 6.91 13.63 -2.93
N TYR A 280 5.92 14.42 -2.58
CA TYR A 280 4.53 14.21 -2.92
C TYR A 280 4.13 15.01 -4.16
N SER A 281 3.34 14.41 -5.04
CA SER A 281 2.60 15.12 -6.08
C SER A 281 1.19 14.57 -6.25
N ASN A 282 0.25 15.38 -6.72
CA ASN A 282 -1.05 14.88 -7.22
C ASN A 282 -1.18 15.06 -8.74
N LEU A 283 -0.03 15.08 -9.44
CA LEU A 283 0.12 15.67 -10.77
C LEU A 283 0.06 14.67 -11.94
N LYS A 284 -0.07 13.36 -11.69
CA LYS A 284 0.24 12.37 -12.73
C LYS A 284 -0.96 11.83 -13.51
N TRP A 285 -2.19 12.11 -13.10
CA TRP A 285 -3.34 11.50 -13.75
C TRP A 285 -4.39 12.56 -14.04
N GLY A 286 -4.60 12.85 -15.32
CA GLY A 286 -5.79 13.57 -15.76
C GLY A 286 -7.02 12.93 -15.11
N ARG A 287 -7.92 13.77 -14.59
CA ARG A 287 -9.14 13.36 -13.90
C ARG A 287 -9.88 12.32 -14.76
N THR A 288 -9.74 11.04 -14.41
CA THR A 288 -10.23 9.89 -15.19
C THR A 288 -11.64 9.52 -14.74
N LEU A 289 -12.45 10.56 -14.56
CA LEU A 289 -13.88 10.48 -14.37
C LEU A 289 -14.53 10.63 -15.76
N ASP A 290 -14.27 9.66 -16.63
CA ASP A 290 -15.01 9.49 -17.88
C ASP A 290 -15.84 8.20 -17.80
N ASP A 291 -16.96 8.17 -18.53
CA ASP A 291 -17.86 7.00 -18.56
C ASP A 291 -17.13 5.71 -18.98
N ARG A 292 -15.98 5.84 -19.64
CA ARG A 292 -15.07 4.74 -20.03
C ARG A 292 -14.48 4.00 -18.84
N ARG A 293 -14.46 4.59 -17.64
CA ARG A 293 -13.97 3.92 -16.44
C ARG A 293 -14.82 2.71 -16.06
N LEU A 294 -16.15 2.86 -16.01
CA LEU A 294 -17.05 1.77 -15.63
C LEU A 294 -16.95 0.62 -16.63
N GLU A 295 -16.89 0.94 -17.92
CA GLU A 295 -16.66 -0.04 -18.99
C GLU A 295 -15.30 -0.73 -18.83
N THR A 296 -14.25 0.02 -18.50
CA THR A 296 -12.90 -0.51 -18.28
C THR A 296 -12.87 -1.46 -17.08
N VAL A 297 -13.47 -1.09 -15.95
CA VAL A 297 -13.55 -1.94 -14.75
C VAL A 297 -14.36 -3.20 -15.05
N ALA A 298 -15.50 -3.09 -15.73
CA ALA A 298 -16.32 -4.24 -16.12
C ALA A 298 -15.56 -5.21 -17.07
N ARG A 299 -14.80 -4.66 -18.03
CA ARG A 299 -13.94 -5.43 -18.93
C ARG A 299 -12.82 -6.14 -18.17
N LEU A 300 -12.15 -5.44 -17.25
CA LEU A 300 -11.08 -6.01 -16.42
C LEU A 300 -11.60 -7.08 -15.48
N ASN A 301 -12.78 -6.89 -14.88
CA ASN A 301 -13.41 -7.89 -14.01
C ASN A 301 -13.79 -9.16 -14.80
N SER A 302 -14.34 -8.99 -16.01
CA SER A 302 -14.62 -10.12 -16.92
C SER A 302 -13.34 -10.86 -17.29
N ALA A 303 -12.29 -10.14 -17.68
CA ALA A 303 -10.99 -10.73 -18.05
C ALA A 303 -10.27 -11.39 -16.86
N ALA A 304 -10.44 -10.86 -15.65
CA ALA A 304 -9.88 -11.44 -14.44
C ALA A 304 -10.51 -12.79 -14.09
N LEU A 305 -11.70 -13.11 -14.59
CA LEU A 305 -12.40 -14.36 -14.28
C LEU A 305 -12.59 -15.32 -15.47
N ALA A 306 -12.37 -14.85 -16.70
CA ALA A 306 -12.25 -15.67 -17.91
C ALA A 306 -10.93 -16.44 -17.88
#